data_AF-A0A8J3AC84-F1
#
_entry.id   AF-A0A8J3AC84-F1
#
_cell.length_a   1.000
_cell.length_b   1.000
_cell.length_c   1.000
_cell.angle_alpha   90.00
_cell.angle_beta   90.00
_cell.angle_gamma   90.00
#
_symmetry.space_group_name_H-M   'P 1'
#
loop_
_entity.id
_entity.type
_entity.pdbx_description
1 polymer ?
#
loop_
_entity_poly.entity_id
_entity_poly.type
_entity_poly.pdbx_seq_one_letter_code
_entity_poly.pdbx_strand_id
1 'polypeptide(L)'
;MKGRRFRSERGSSAVEFAVLLPVLILIIGGIVDFGFAFNAQITATHAAREGVRAAALSSGNPVTVATTAFNAPATSAPTFPTVTACPNAAGRARVRLQSTYTFVILPGSRTVTGDAVMRCNG
;
A
#
# COMPACT_ATOMS: atom_id res chain seq x y z
N MET A 1 -46.62 -34.00 -34.92
CA MET A 1 -45.86 -32.75 -34.70
C MET A 1 -44.66 -33.06 -33.82
N LYS A 2 -43.42 -32.99 -34.34
CA LYS A 2 -42.20 -33.37 -33.61
C LYS A 2 -41.27 -32.15 -33.55
N GLY A 3 -41.31 -31.45 -32.42
CA GLY A 3 -40.49 -30.26 -32.19
C GLY A 3 -39.01 -30.61 -32.12
N ARG A 4 -38.22 -30.11 -33.08
CA ARG A 4 -36.75 -30.23 -33.06
C ARG A 4 -36.21 -29.40 -31.89
N ARG A 5 -35.65 -30.07 -30.89
CA ARG A 5 -34.82 -29.42 -29.86
C ARG A 5 -33.55 -28.92 -30.55
N PHE A 6 -33.40 -27.61 -30.70
CA PHE A 6 -32.14 -26.99 -31.06
C PHE A 6 -31.12 -27.32 -29.97
N ARG A 7 -30.22 -28.26 -30.25
CA ARG A 7 -29.09 -28.60 -29.38
C ARG A 7 -28.05 -27.50 -29.59
N SER A 8 -28.08 -26.51 -28.70
CA SER A 8 -27.26 -25.30 -28.79
C SER A 8 -25.85 -25.56 -28.23
N GLU A 9 -24.99 -26.17 -29.03
CA GLU A 9 -23.56 -26.37 -28.67
C GLU A 9 -22.83 -25.02 -28.48
N ARG A 10 -23.33 -23.96 -29.12
CA ARG A 10 -22.80 -22.59 -29.01
C ARG A 10 -23.02 -21.94 -27.64
N GLY A 11 -23.94 -22.45 -26.83
CA GLY A 11 -24.18 -21.95 -25.45
C GLY A 11 -23.31 -22.62 -24.39
N SER A 12 -22.74 -23.80 -24.68
CA SER A 12 -21.98 -24.58 -23.69
C SER A 12 -20.66 -23.91 -23.32
N SER A 13 -19.93 -23.39 -24.31
CA SER A 13 -18.64 -22.71 -24.11
C SER A 13 -18.78 -21.40 -23.34
N ALA A 14 -19.88 -20.66 -23.55
CA ALA A 14 -20.16 -19.44 -22.79
C ALA A 14 -20.40 -19.73 -21.30
N VAL A 15 -21.06 -20.85 -20.97
CA VAL A 15 -21.33 -21.27 -19.59
C VAL A 15 -20.05 -21.79 -18.91
N GLU A 16 -19.20 -22.53 -19.63
CA GLU A 16 -17.89 -22.96 -19.11
C GLU A 16 -17.00 -21.76 -18.75
N PHE A 17 -16.96 -20.74 -19.62
CA PHE A 17 -16.22 -19.51 -19.34
C PHE A 17 -16.80 -18.73 -18.15
N ALA A 18 -18.14 -18.68 -18.01
CA ALA A 18 -18.79 -18.00 -16.89
C ALA A 18 -18.40 -18.58 -15.52
N VAL A 19 -18.05 -19.87 -15.46
CA VAL A 19 -17.58 -20.52 -14.23
C VAL A 19 -16.10 -20.21 -13.96
N LEU A 20 -15.26 -20.08 -14.99
CA LEU A 20 -13.83 -19.76 -14.85
C LEU A 20 -13.57 -18.27 -14.56
N LEU A 21 -14.39 -17.39 -15.14
CA LEU A 21 -14.29 -15.94 -15.01
C LEU A 21 -14.21 -15.43 -13.55
N PRO A 22 -15.03 -15.88 -12.59
CA PRO A 22 -14.90 -15.42 -11.19
C PRO A 22 -13.55 -15.81 -10.56
N VAL A 23 -13.01 -16.99 -10.88
CA VAL A 23 -11.68 -17.41 -10.42
C VAL A 23 -10.59 -16.52 -11.01
N LEU A 24 -10.69 -16.22 -12.31
CA LEU A 24 -9.75 -15.33 -12.98
C LEU A 24 -9.78 -13.91 -12.40
N ILE A 25 -10.97 -13.37 -12.11
CA ILE A 25 -11.13 -12.06 -11.47
C ILE A 25 -10.51 -12.04 -10.08
N LEU A 26 -10.70 -13.09 -9.28
CA LEU A 26 -10.08 -13.18 -7.95
C LEU A 26 -8.54 -13.20 -8.02
N ILE A 27 -7.97 -13.92 -8.98
CA ILE A 27 -6.51 -13.99 -9.17
C ILE A 27 -5.97 -12.61 -9.60
N ILE A 28 -6.55 -12.01 -10.63
CA ILE A 28 -6.13 -10.69 -11.12
C ILE A 28 -6.33 -9.63 -10.02
N GLY A 29 -7.48 -9.66 -9.35
CA GLY A 29 -7.79 -8.77 -8.25
C GLY A 29 -6.79 -8.86 -7.12
N GLY A 30 -6.42 -10.08 -6.72
CA GLY A 30 -5.39 -10.30 -5.71
C GLY A 30 -4.01 -9.79 -6.11
N ILE A 31 -3.62 -9.93 -7.37
CA ILE A 31 -2.35 -9.38 -7.88
C ILE A 31 -2.36 -7.85 -7.83
N VAL A 32 -3.46 -7.22 -8.25
CA VAL A 32 -3.61 -5.75 -8.25
C VAL A 32 -3.59 -5.19 -6.83
N ASP A 33 -4.37 -5.78 -5.92
CA ASP A 33 -4.41 -5.39 -4.50
C ASP A 33 -3.04 -5.54 -3.84
N PHE A 34 -2.34 -6.65 -4.11
CA PHE A 34 -0.99 -6.85 -3.61
C PHE A 34 -0.01 -5.81 -4.16
N GLY A 35 -0.12 -5.48 -5.45
CA GLY A 35 0.70 -4.45 -6.09
C GLY A 35 0.55 -3.08 -5.42
N PHE A 36 -0.68 -2.67 -5.12
CA PHE A 36 -0.94 -1.42 -4.41
C PHE A 36 -0.47 -1.45 -2.95
N ALA A 37 -0.71 -2.55 -2.22
CA ALA A 37 -0.20 -2.71 -0.86
C ALA A 37 1.34 -2.64 -0.81
N PHE A 38 2.01 -3.26 -1.78
CA PHE A 38 3.46 -3.21 -1.91
C PHE A 38 3.95 -1.80 -2.26
N ASN A 39 3.27 -1.10 -3.17
CA ASN A 39 3.56 0.30 -3.45
C ASN A 39 3.42 1.17 -2.19
N ALA A 40 2.35 0.99 -1.40
CA ALA A 40 2.16 1.71 -0.14
C ALA A 40 3.31 1.45 0.86
N GLN A 41 3.83 0.22 0.91
CA GLN A 41 4.99 -0.13 1.74
C GLN A 41 6.28 0.57 1.27
N ILE A 42 6.52 0.64 -0.04
CA ILE A 42 7.67 1.38 -0.60
C ILE A 42 7.53 2.88 -0.28
N THR A 43 6.36 3.46 -0.56
CA THR A 43 6.07 4.87 -0.29
C THR A 43 6.20 5.19 1.20
N ALA A 44 5.79 4.28 2.10
CA ALA A 44 5.99 4.43 3.54
C ALA A 44 7.48 4.53 3.92
N THR A 45 8.33 3.65 3.36
CA THR A 45 9.77 3.72 3.63
C THR A 45 10.43 4.97 3.06
N HIS A 46 10.02 5.42 1.88
CA HIS A 46 10.46 6.68 1.29
C HIS A 46 10.04 7.89 2.14
N ALA A 47 8.78 7.95 2.55
CA ALA A 47 8.25 9.00 3.40
C ALA A 47 8.97 9.08 4.75
N ALA A 48 9.26 7.92 5.37
CA ALA A 48 10.03 7.87 6.62
C ALA A 48 11.44 8.44 6.43
N ARG A 49 12.10 8.12 5.31
CA ARG A 49 13.44 8.66 4.98
C ARG A 49 13.44 10.16 4.80
N GLU A 50 12.42 10.71 4.15
CA GLU A 50 12.31 12.16 3.95
C GLU A 50 12.00 12.88 5.26
N GLY A 51 11.09 12.31 6.08
CA GLY A 51 10.82 12.81 7.42
C GLY A 51 12.06 12.79 8.33
N VAL A 52 12.81 11.68 8.36
CA VAL A 52 14.00 11.59 9.21
C VAL A 52 15.12 12.52 8.74
N ARG A 53 15.21 12.79 7.42
CA ARG A 53 16.14 13.79 6.88
C ARG A 53 15.79 15.19 7.38
N ALA A 54 14.52 15.56 7.34
CA ALA A 54 14.06 16.83 7.90
C ALA A 54 14.35 16.94 9.41
N ALA A 55 14.16 15.85 10.17
CA ALA A 55 14.52 15.78 11.58
C ALA A 55 16.04 15.88 11.82
N ALA A 56 16.85 15.26 10.96
CA ALA A 56 18.31 15.22 11.08
C ALA A 56 18.98 16.56 10.77
N LEU A 57 18.40 17.34 9.85
CA LEU A 57 18.89 18.65 9.42
C LEU A 57 18.19 19.82 10.13
N SER A 58 17.22 19.54 10.99
CA SER A 58 16.35 20.56 11.60
C SER A 58 15.71 21.51 10.57
N SER A 59 15.43 20.99 9.36
CA SER A 59 15.01 21.79 8.20
C SER A 59 13.49 21.87 8.03
N GLY A 60 12.71 21.33 8.97
CA GLY A 60 11.25 21.34 8.96
C GLY A 60 10.63 20.34 9.93
N ASN A 61 9.30 20.30 9.99
CA ASN A 61 8.58 19.31 10.80
C ASN A 61 8.62 17.93 10.11
N PRO A 62 9.23 16.91 10.72
CA PRO A 62 9.41 15.59 10.10
C PRO A 62 8.08 14.87 9.82
N VAL A 63 7.05 15.14 10.62
CA VAL A 63 5.71 14.57 10.44
C VAL A 63 5.06 15.15 9.19
N THR A 64 5.10 16.48 9.03
CA THR A 64 4.52 17.14 7.85
C THR A 64 5.22 16.69 6.58
N VAL A 65 6.56 16.67 6.58
CA VAL A 65 7.36 16.24 5.44
C VAL A 65 7.08 14.78 5.07
N ALA A 66 7.10 13.86 6.04
CA ALA A 66 6.77 12.45 5.80
C ALA A 66 5.34 12.27 5.31
N THR A 67 4.37 13.03 5.86
CA THR A 67 2.97 12.95 5.42
C THR A 67 2.81 13.41 3.98
N THR A 68 3.48 14.50 3.57
CA THR A 68 3.45 14.98 2.17
C THR A 68 4.15 14.03 1.20
N ALA A 69 5.21 13.34 1.66
CA ALA A 69 5.88 12.31 0.88
C ALA A 69 5.08 11.00 0.82
N PHE A 70 4.16 10.77 1.76
CA PHE A 70 3.30 9.60 1.78
C PHE A 70 2.10 9.77 0.85
N ASN A 71 2.29 9.47 -0.44
CA ASN A 71 1.25 9.52 -1.46
C ASN A 71 0.95 8.11 -2.00
N ALA A 72 0.14 7.33 -1.26
CA ALA A 72 -0.23 5.96 -1.63
C ALA A 72 -1.77 5.78 -1.64
N PRO A 73 -2.36 5.12 -2.65
CA PRO A 73 -3.82 4.89 -2.73
C PRO A 73 -4.34 3.99 -1.60
N ALA A 74 -5.62 4.17 -1.23
CA ALA A 74 -6.37 3.27 -0.34
C ALA A 74 -5.71 2.99 1.03
N THR A 75 -5.02 3.99 1.57
CA THR A 75 -4.41 3.94 2.90
C THR A 75 -5.14 4.86 3.86
N SER A 76 -5.22 4.48 5.14
CA SER A 76 -5.63 5.40 6.19
C SER A 76 -4.61 6.54 6.32
N ALA A 77 -5.01 7.65 6.94
CA ALA A 77 -4.06 8.71 7.30
C ALA A 77 -2.85 8.09 8.05
N PRO A 78 -1.60 8.49 7.72
CA PRO A 78 -0.43 7.95 8.39
C PRO A 78 -0.39 8.45 9.84
N THR A 79 -0.01 7.55 10.73
CA THR A 79 0.26 7.82 12.15
C THR A 79 1.74 7.69 12.41
N PHE A 80 2.24 8.40 13.42
CA PHE A 80 3.67 8.50 13.70
C PHE A 80 3.97 8.05 15.13
N PRO A 81 3.99 6.74 15.39
CA PRO A 81 4.21 6.21 16.74
C PRO A 81 5.60 6.52 17.30
N THR A 82 6.57 6.90 16.45
CA THR A 82 7.89 7.31 16.91
C THR A 82 8.44 8.43 16.05
N VAL A 83 8.66 9.58 16.67
CA VAL A 83 9.36 10.71 16.06
C VAL A 83 10.38 11.18 17.08
N THR A 84 11.66 11.00 16.74
CA THR A 84 12.78 11.42 17.57
C THR A 84 13.60 12.39 16.73
N ALA A 85 13.52 13.67 17.07
CA ALA A 85 14.40 14.69 16.51
C ALA A 85 15.82 14.55 17.09
N CYS A 86 16.77 15.30 16.52
CA CYS A 86 18.15 15.31 17.00
C CYS A 86 18.27 15.94 18.40
N PRO A 87 18.68 15.18 19.44
CA PRO A 87 18.90 15.76 20.77
C PRO A 87 20.19 16.60 20.83
N ASN A 88 21.15 16.31 19.96
CA ASN A 88 22.42 17.02 19.82
C ASN A 88 23.02 16.75 18.42
N ALA A 89 24.11 17.45 18.10
CA ALA A 89 24.77 17.34 16.79
C ALA A 89 25.37 15.95 16.49
N ALA A 90 25.61 15.11 17.50
CA ALA A 90 26.16 13.76 17.35
C ALA A 90 25.08 12.65 17.47
N GLY A 91 23.82 13.03 17.61
CA GLY A 91 22.71 12.12 17.89
C GLY A 91 22.24 11.35 16.66
N ARG A 92 21.13 10.62 16.83
CA ARG A 92 20.40 9.98 15.74
C ARG A 92 18.96 10.44 15.74
N ALA A 93 18.47 10.88 14.59
CA ALA A 93 17.06 11.10 14.36
C ALA A 93 16.39 9.76 13.98
N ARG A 94 15.15 9.55 14.42
CA ARG A 94 14.32 8.39 14.03
C ARG A 94 12.93 8.84 13.67
N VAL A 95 12.38 8.29 12.58
CA VAL A 95 10.98 8.48 12.20
C VAL A 95 10.39 7.13 11.85
N ARG A 96 9.32 6.77 12.55
CA ARG A 96 8.47 5.61 12.24
C ARG A 96 7.08 6.10 11.90
N LEU A 97 6.59 5.69 10.74
CA LEU A 97 5.23 5.92 10.30
C LEU A 97 4.50 4.61 10.07
N GLN A 98 3.22 4.61 10.37
CA GLN A 98 2.32 3.47 10.22
C GLN A 98 1.03 3.92 9.55
N SER A 99 0.59 3.16 8.56
CA SER A 99 -0.71 3.34 7.93
C SER A 99 -1.36 1.99 7.67
N THR A 100 -2.68 1.95 7.62
CA THR A 100 -3.43 0.74 7.29
C THR A 100 -3.86 0.81 5.83
N TYR A 101 -3.39 -0.15 5.04
CA TYR A 101 -3.87 -0.39 3.68
C TYR A 101 -5.07 -1.33 3.74
N THR A 102 -6.19 -0.91 3.16
CA THR A 102 -7.39 -1.75 3.05
C THR A 102 -7.49 -2.25 1.61
N PHE A 103 -7.57 -3.57 1.45
CA PHE A 103 -7.72 -4.18 0.13
C PHE A 103 -9.05 -3.78 -0.50
N VAL A 104 -9.03 -3.48 -1.80
CA VAL A 104 -10.20 -2.95 -2.52
C VAL A 104 -11.03 -4.10 -3.10
N ILE A 105 -10.37 -5.15 -3.58
CA ILE A 105 -11.02 -6.26 -4.28
C ILE A 105 -11.16 -7.47 -3.33
N LEU A 106 -10.12 -7.75 -2.55
CA LEU A 106 -10.13 -8.78 -1.54
C LEU A 106 -10.54 -8.23 -0.18
N PRO A 107 -11.19 -9.03 0.69
CA PRO A 107 -11.45 -8.62 2.05
C PRO A 107 -10.15 -8.60 2.89
N GLY A 108 -10.01 -7.57 3.73
CA GLY A 108 -8.97 -7.48 4.75
C GLY A 108 -8.16 -6.19 4.70
N SER A 109 -7.24 -6.07 5.63
CA SER A 109 -6.32 -4.94 5.69
C SER A 109 -4.92 -5.39 6.13
N ARG A 110 -3.92 -4.59 5.77
CA ARG A 110 -2.53 -4.78 6.16
C ARG A 110 -1.95 -3.46 6.63
N THR A 111 -1.26 -3.49 7.77
CA THR A 111 -0.52 -2.32 8.25
C THR A 111 0.81 -2.22 7.52
N VAL A 112 1.02 -1.11 6.82
CA VAL A 112 2.30 -0.74 6.22
C VAL A 112 3.09 0.11 7.21
N THR A 113 4.39 -0.16 7.32
CA THR A 113 5.27 0.53 8.29
C THR A 113 6.52 1.03 7.59
N GLY A 114 6.78 2.33 7.68
CA GLY A 114 8.03 2.95 7.26
C GLY A 114 8.87 3.30 8.48
N ASP A 115 10.12 2.81 8.55
CA ASP A 115 11.06 3.16 9.60
C ASP A 115 12.34 3.68 8.97
N ALA A 116 12.83 4.82 9.47
CA ALA A 116 14.09 5.39 9.04
C ALA A 116 14.85 6.03 10.20
N VAL A 117 16.17 5.89 10.16
CA VAL A 117 17.12 6.45 11.13
C VAL A 117 18.24 7.15 10.38
N MET A 118 18.63 8.36 10.81
CA MET A 118 19.78 9.10 10.27
C MET A 118 20.63 9.66 11.40
N ARG A 119 21.92 9.91 11.11
CA ARG A 119 22.79 10.69 12.00
C ARG A 119 22.45 12.17 11.87
N CYS A 120 22.58 12.89 12.97
CA CYS A 120 22.40 14.33 12.98
C CYS A 120 23.57 15.00 12.24
N ASN A 121 23.27 15.97 11.37
CA ASN A 121 24.26 16.76 10.61
C ASN A 121 25.25 15.99 9.70
N GLY A 122 25.05 14.69 9.45
CA GLY A 122 25.91 13.88 8.58
C GLY A 122 26.17 12.47 9.11
#